data_AF-A0A936IBL6-F1
#
_entry.id   AF-A0A936IBL6-F1
#
_cell.length_a   1.000
_cell.length_b   1.000
_cell.length_c   1.000
_cell.angle_alpha   90.00
_cell.angle_beta   90.00
_cell.angle_gamma   90.00
#
_symmetry.space_group_name_H-M   'P 1'
#
loop_
_entity.id
_entity.type
_entity.pdbx_description
1 polymer ?
#
loop_
_entity_poly.entity_id
_entity_poly.type
_entity_poly.pdbx_seq_one_letter_code
_entity_poly.pdbx_strand_id
1 'polypeptide(L)'
;MKIKEIEQLESHFKTGNEHRNKYVLEMLCDVIKQGNFEILEMPLLLFDKAINIFALHHKTPLRAIQDFEDECDKQKLIPDQKLFVYEWVCKFLKNTDFKGIDLMEVLTLLNSKTERLKNDKPQIEYTKPLTRNIRESLKEFIQRELELLPETLKDHASLQRLSIICKLLPFVLPKVENVIHKLGEPDEFKVRRYHD
;
A
#
# COMPACT_ATOMS: atom_id res chain seq x y z
N MET A 1 -18.68 -9.58 18.28
CA MET A 1 -18.45 -8.43 19.17
C MET A 1 -19.30 -8.61 20.42
N LYS A 2 -18.73 -8.45 21.61
CA LYS A 2 -19.47 -8.61 22.88
C LYS A 2 -20.22 -7.31 23.20
N ILE A 3 -21.37 -7.42 23.89
CA ILE A 3 -22.22 -6.26 24.25
C ILE A 3 -21.41 -5.17 24.99
N LYS A 4 -20.52 -5.57 25.91
CA LYS A 4 -19.64 -4.66 26.65
C LYS A 4 -18.68 -3.87 25.75
N GLU A 5 -18.16 -4.49 24.69
CA GLU A 5 -17.27 -3.81 23.72
C GLU A 5 -18.05 -2.77 22.91
N ILE A 6 -19.31 -3.04 22.59
CA ILE A 6 -20.18 -2.10 21.87
C ILE A 6 -20.50 -0.90 22.77
N GLU A 7 -20.86 -1.13 24.03
CA GLU A 7 -21.12 -0.06 25.02
C GLU A 7 -19.89 0.84 25.23
N GLN A 8 -18.69 0.25 25.29
CA GLN A 8 -17.42 0.99 25.40
C GLN A 8 -17.17 1.86 24.17
N LEU A 9 -17.32 1.32 22.96
CA LEU A 9 -17.16 2.12 21.74
C LEU A 9 -18.18 3.25 21.62
N GLU A 10 -19.45 2.98 21.95
CA GLU A 10 -20.50 3.99 21.95
C GLU A 10 -20.20 5.15 22.90
N SER A 11 -19.53 4.89 24.02
CA SER A 11 -19.14 5.92 24.97
C SER A 11 -18.16 6.95 24.39
N HIS A 12 -17.32 6.58 23.40
CA HIS A 12 -16.35 7.48 22.77
C HIS A 12 -16.98 8.49 21.80
N PHE A 13 -18.15 8.20 21.23
CA PHE A 13 -18.82 9.07 20.24
C PHE A 13 -20.25 9.51 20.65
N LYS A 14 -20.69 9.23 21.88
CA LYS A 14 -21.89 9.82 22.49
C LYS A 14 -21.52 10.99 23.42
N THR A 15 -20.54 11.80 23.04
CA THR A 15 -20.17 12.99 23.82
C THR A 15 -21.09 14.17 23.49
N GLY A 16 -21.07 15.24 24.28
CA GLY A 16 -21.81 16.47 23.96
C GLY A 16 -21.23 17.29 22.78
N ASN A 17 -20.18 16.81 22.12
CA ASN A 17 -19.50 17.50 21.02
C ASN A 17 -19.73 16.78 19.69
N GLU A 18 -20.63 17.33 18.87
CA GLU A 18 -21.03 16.74 17.59
C GLU A 18 -19.86 16.59 16.60
N HIS A 19 -18.97 17.58 16.53
CA HIS A 19 -17.78 17.55 15.66
C HIS A 19 -16.85 16.40 16.03
N ARG A 20 -16.58 16.24 17.34
CA ARG A 20 -15.76 15.13 17.85
C ARG A 20 -16.45 13.78 17.61
N ASN A 21 -17.75 13.67 17.88
CA ASN A 21 -18.50 12.43 17.69
C ASN A 21 -18.45 11.96 16.23
N LYS A 22 -18.67 12.89 15.29
CA LYS A 22 -18.57 12.61 13.85
C LYS A 22 -17.18 12.08 13.49
N TYR A 23 -16.15 12.72 14.02
CA TYR A 23 -14.77 12.35 13.73
C TYR A 23 -14.38 10.98 14.28
N VAL A 24 -14.77 10.68 15.52
CA VAL A 24 -14.56 9.38 16.16
C VAL A 24 -15.31 8.27 15.41
N LEU A 25 -16.53 8.55 14.94
CA LEU A 25 -17.30 7.60 14.12
C LEU A 25 -16.63 7.32 12.78
N GLU A 26 -16.18 8.35 12.06
CA GLU A 26 -15.44 8.19 10.80
C GLU A 26 -14.16 7.37 11.01
N MET A 27 -13.42 7.65 12.11
CA MET A 27 -12.23 6.90 12.49
C MET A 27 -12.53 5.43 12.72
N LEU A 28 -13.58 5.13 13.51
CA LEU A 28 -14.01 3.76 13.77
C LEU A 28 -14.40 3.03 12.47
N CYS A 29 -15.10 3.69 11.56
CA CYS A 29 -15.44 3.11 10.26
C CYS A 29 -14.18 2.73 9.46
N ASP A 30 -13.15 3.57 9.46
CA ASP A 30 -11.91 3.29 8.74
C ASP A 30 -11.04 2.22 9.41
N VAL A 31 -11.03 2.15 10.75
CA VAL A 31 -10.42 1.03 11.50
C VAL A 31 -11.06 -0.30 11.10
N ILE A 32 -12.39 -0.35 11.03
CA ILE A 32 -13.14 -1.55 10.63
C ILE A 32 -12.83 -1.95 9.18
N LYS A 33 -12.72 -0.99 8.25
CA LYS A 33 -12.37 -1.26 6.85
C LYS A 33 -10.95 -1.78 6.68
N GLN A 34 -9.98 -1.21 7.39
CA GLN A 34 -8.58 -1.60 7.26
C GLN A 34 -8.29 -2.95 7.92
N GLY A 35 -9.01 -3.29 9.01
CA GLY A 35 -8.78 -4.54 9.73
C GLY A 35 -7.41 -4.63 10.42
N ASN A 36 -6.68 -3.51 10.52
CA ASN A 36 -5.31 -3.45 11.04
C ASN A 36 -5.22 -3.45 12.57
N PHE A 37 -6.34 -3.43 13.30
CA PHE A 37 -6.37 -3.39 14.76
C PHE A 37 -7.17 -4.59 15.30
N GLU A 38 -6.55 -5.38 16.18
CA GLU A 38 -7.22 -6.50 16.88
C GLU A 38 -8.29 -5.98 17.86
N ILE A 39 -8.00 -4.84 18.51
CA ILE A 39 -8.89 -4.17 19.46
C ILE A 39 -9.33 -2.84 18.84
N LEU A 40 -10.60 -2.75 18.46
CA LEU A 40 -11.18 -1.57 17.81
C LEU A 40 -11.20 -0.33 18.70
N GLU A 41 -11.21 -0.50 20.03
CA GLU A 41 -11.21 0.59 21.02
C GLU A 41 -9.83 1.26 21.14
N MET A 42 -8.75 0.51 20.89
CA MET A 42 -7.37 0.97 21.06
C MET A 42 -7.05 2.29 20.31
N PRO A 43 -7.32 2.41 19.00
CA PRO A 43 -7.04 3.66 18.28
C PRO A 43 -7.89 4.84 18.77
N LEU A 44 -9.09 4.60 19.31
CA LEU A 44 -9.95 5.65 19.89
C LEU A 44 -9.42 6.15 21.23
N LEU A 45 -8.97 5.24 22.10
CA LEU A 45 -8.32 5.58 23.37
C LEU A 45 -7.04 6.39 23.16
N LEU A 46 -6.23 6.01 22.17
CA LEU A 46 -5.00 6.73 21.83
C LEU A 46 -5.30 8.11 21.25
N PHE A 47 -6.34 8.23 20.42
CA PHE A 47 -6.80 9.51 19.91
C PHE A 47 -7.21 10.47 21.04
N ASP A 48 -8.01 9.99 21.99
CA ASP A 48 -8.45 10.78 23.13
C ASP A 48 -7.27 11.20 24.03
N LYS A 49 -6.32 10.28 24.27
CA LYS A 49 -5.08 10.59 24.99
C LYS A 49 -4.24 11.64 24.26
N ALA A 50 -4.10 11.53 22.95
CA ALA A 50 -3.33 12.47 22.14
C ALA A 50 -3.89 13.89 22.28
N ILE A 51 -5.20 14.06 22.14
CA ILE A 51 -5.86 15.36 22.29
C ILE A 51 -5.60 15.95 23.68
N ASN A 52 -5.69 15.13 24.73
CA ASN A 52 -5.44 15.57 26.10
C ASN A 52 -3.97 15.99 26.31
N ILE A 53 -3.02 15.21 25.82
CA ILE A 53 -1.57 15.51 25.91
C ILE A 53 -1.27 16.81 25.17
N PHE A 54 -1.78 16.99 23.97
CA PHE A 54 -1.53 18.19 23.17
C PHE A 54 -2.20 19.43 23.75
N ALA A 55 -3.39 19.31 24.33
CA ALA A 55 -4.03 20.41 25.06
C ALA A 55 -3.24 20.79 26.32
N LEU A 56 -2.70 19.81 27.07
CA LEU A 56 -1.97 20.04 28.31
C LEU A 56 -0.57 20.63 28.09
N HIS A 57 0.15 20.10 27.09
CA HIS A 57 1.55 20.43 26.81
C HIS A 57 1.74 21.34 25.59
N HIS A 58 0.73 22.11 25.19
CA HIS A 58 0.76 23.01 24.03
C HIS A 58 1.93 24.01 24.06
N LYS A 59 2.38 24.44 25.25
CA LYS A 59 3.53 25.35 25.43
C LYS A 59 4.90 24.67 25.31
N THR A 60 4.93 23.35 25.29
CA THR A 60 6.15 22.53 25.22
C THR A 60 5.94 21.43 24.18
N PRO A 61 5.92 21.76 22.88
CA PRO A 61 5.40 20.88 21.85
C PRO A 61 6.29 19.64 21.62
N LEU A 62 7.61 19.75 21.84
CA LEU A 62 8.53 18.61 21.80
C LEU A 62 8.20 17.57 22.89
N ARG A 63 7.92 18.05 24.11
CA ARG A 63 7.53 17.18 25.23
C ARG A 63 6.18 16.52 24.95
N ALA A 64 5.22 17.27 24.41
CA ALA A 64 3.91 16.74 24.06
C ALA A 64 4.00 15.59 23.04
N ILE A 65 4.88 15.71 22.05
CA ILE A 65 5.10 14.66 21.04
C ILE A 65 5.81 13.45 21.65
N GLN A 66 6.79 13.68 22.51
CA GLN A 66 7.47 12.59 23.20
C GLN A 66 6.51 11.82 24.12
N ASP A 67 5.70 12.52 24.91
CA ASP A 67 4.70 11.91 25.79
C ASP A 67 3.68 11.09 24.99
N PHE A 68 3.30 11.55 23.79
CA PHE A 68 2.43 10.80 22.88
C PHE A 68 3.11 9.57 22.25
N GLU A 69 4.39 9.69 21.88
CA GLU A 69 5.20 8.57 21.38
C GLU A 69 5.34 7.48 22.44
N ASP A 70 5.59 7.87 23.70
CA ASP A 70 5.66 6.96 24.85
C ASP A 70 4.32 6.23 25.09
N GLU A 71 3.18 6.91 24.93
CA GLU A 71 1.85 6.26 25.01
C GLU A 71 1.62 5.25 23.87
N CYS A 72 2.13 5.54 22.67
CA CYS A 72 2.07 4.62 21.53
C CYS A 72 2.98 3.40 21.76
N ASP A 73 4.16 3.59 22.35
CA ASP A 73 5.11 2.54 22.65
C ASP A 73 4.62 1.59 23.75
N LYS A 74 3.92 2.12 24.77
CA LYS A 74 3.26 1.30 25.81
C LYS A 74 2.27 0.29 25.22
N GLN A 75 1.58 0.67 24.13
CA GLN A 75 0.60 -0.18 23.46
C GLN A 75 1.24 -1.12 22.40
N LYS A 76 2.57 -1.11 22.23
CA LYS A 76 3.32 -1.95 21.28
C LYS A 76 2.76 -1.90 19.85
N LEU A 77 2.33 -0.72 19.40
CA LEU A 77 1.75 -0.53 18.06
C LEU A 77 2.77 -0.83 16.96
N ILE A 78 2.35 -1.53 15.90
CA ILE A 78 3.14 -1.66 14.68
C ILE A 78 3.24 -0.32 13.94
N PRO A 79 4.27 -0.09 13.10
CA PRO A 79 4.45 1.18 12.41
C PRO A 79 3.22 1.68 11.61
N ASP A 80 2.46 0.76 11.00
CA ASP A 80 1.24 1.09 10.26
C ASP A 80 0.10 1.58 11.18
N GLN A 81 -0.06 0.96 12.34
CA GLN A 81 -1.02 1.39 13.35
C GLN A 81 -0.63 2.74 13.95
N LYS A 82 0.67 2.96 14.21
CA LYS A 82 1.18 4.26 14.66
C LYS A 82 0.87 5.34 13.63
N LEU A 83 1.20 5.09 12.37
CA LEU A 83 0.94 6.04 11.28
C LEU A 83 -0.55 6.39 11.19
N PHE A 84 -1.43 5.39 11.27
CA PHE A 84 -2.87 5.60 11.26
C PHE A 84 -3.32 6.56 12.37
N VAL A 85 -2.91 6.31 13.62
CA VAL A 85 -3.30 7.19 14.74
C VAL A 85 -2.73 8.60 14.56
N TYR A 86 -1.47 8.74 14.11
CA TYR A 86 -0.85 10.03 13.87
C TYR A 86 -1.59 10.85 12.80
N GLU A 87 -1.95 10.24 11.68
CA GLU A 87 -2.71 10.90 10.60
C GLU A 87 -4.09 11.38 11.08
N TRP A 88 -4.79 10.54 11.84
CA TRP A 88 -6.10 10.89 12.40
C TRP A 88 -6.00 12.02 13.42
N VAL A 89 -4.96 12.03 14.26
CA VAL A 89 -4.76 13.14 15.20
C VAL A 89 -4.40 14.43 14.46
N CYS A 90 -3.49 14.39 13.48
CA CYS A 90 -3.17 15.56 12.65
C CYS A 90 -4.41 16.13 11.94
N LYS A 91 -5.23 15.27 11.33
CA LYS A 91 -6.45 15.69 10.64
C LYS A 91 -7.50 16.27 11.61
N PHE A 92 -7.54 15.82 12.87
CA PHE A 92 -8.42 16.43 13.88
C PHE A 92 -7.92 17.80 14.32
N LEU A 93 -6.63 17.90 14.67
CA LEU A 93 -6.00 19.14 15.13
C LEU A 93 -6.07 20.25 14.08
N LYS A 94 -5.95 19.90 12.79
CA LYS A 94 -6.05 20.86 11.68
C LYS A 94 -7.46 21.43 11.50
N ASN A 95 -8.49 20.66 11.83
CA ASN A 95 -9.89 21.00 11.55
C ASN A 95 -10.69 21.38 12.80
N THR A 96 -10.02 21.64 13.93
CA THR A 96 -10.68 21.90 15.21
C THR A 96 -10.09 23.13 15.88
N ASP A 97 -10.95 24.07 16.27
CA ASP A 97 -10.56 25.26 17.01
C ASP A 97 -10.53 25.00 18.52
N PHE A 98 -9.33 25.07 19.13
CA PHE A 98 -9.12 24.80 20.56
C PHE A 98 -9.28 26.04 21.45
N LYS A 99 -10.33 26.84 21.22
CA LYS A 99 -10.74 27.99 22.07
C LYS A 99 -9.54 28.82 22.61
N GLY A 100 -8.62 29.22 21.72
CA GLY A 100 -7.49 30.08 22.06
C GLY A 100 -6.18 29.37 22.42
N ILE A 101 -6.11 28.04 22.35
CA ILE A 101 -4.85 27.30 22.43
C ILE A 101 -4.21 27.26 21.04
N ASP A 102 -3.00 27.79 20.92
CA ASP A 102 -2.19 27.64 19.71
C ASP A 102 -1.55 26.25 19.70
N LEU A 103 -2.01 25.40 18.78
CA LEU A 103 -1.46 24.06 18.55
C LEU A 103 -0.65 24.00 17.25
N MET A 104 -0.35 25.14 16.62
CA MET A 104 0.35 25.14 15.33
C MET A 104 1.74 24.53 15.44
N GLU A 105 2.50 24.83 16.49
CA GLU A 105 3.83 24.23 16.71
C GLU A 105 3.75 22.71 16.90
N VAL A 106 2.79 22.24 17.71
CA VAL A 106 2.52 20.81 17.92
C VAL A 106 2.13 20.14 16.60
N LEU A 107 1.22 20.74 15.84
CA LEU A 107 0.77 20.24 14.54
C LEU A 107 1.92 20.16 13.53
N THR A 108 2.80 21.17 13.49
CA THR A 108 3.93 21.20 12.56
C THR A 108 4.92 20.08 12.87
N LEU A 109 5.25 19.90 14.14
CA LEU A 109 6.17 18.85 14.57
C LEU A 109 5.55 17.46 14.42
N LEU A 110 4.26 17.30 14.72
CA LEU A 110 3.53 16.04 14.54
C LEU A 110 3.45 15.67 13.06
N ASN A 111 3.18 16.63 12.17
CA ASN A 111 3.24 16.42 10.71
C ASN A 111 4.64 15.99 10.26
N SER A 112 5.69 16.67 10.73
CA SER A 112 7.07 16.30 10.41
C SER A 112 7.39 14.85 10.84
N LYS A 113 6.97 14.46 12.03
CA LYS A 113 7.14 13.08 12.53
C LYS A 113 6.31 12.08 11.70
N THR A 114 5.07 12.44 11.34
CA THR A 114 4.20 11.61 10.49
C THR A 114 4.81 11.37 9.12
N GLU A 115 5.36 12.41 8.48
CA GLU A 115 6.04 12.29 7.19
C GLU A 115 7.32 11.46 7.28
N ARG A 116 8.07 11.58 8.38
CA ARG A 116 9.20 10.67 8.64
C ARG A 116 8.75 9.22 8.75
N LEU A 117 7.67 8.93 9.49
CA LEU A 117 7.11 7.58 9.59
C LEU A 117 6.61 7.03 8.25
N LYS A 118 6.11 7.89 7.35
CA LYS A 118 5.78 7.50 5.97
C LYS A 118 7.02 7.17 5.15
N ASN A 119 8.09 7.94 5.32
CA ASN A 119 9.34 7.79 4.56
C ASN A 119 10.24 6.67 5.09
N ASP A 120 10.13 6.30 6.37
CA ASP A 120 10.85 5.18 6.99
C ASP A 120 10.25 3.82 6.62
N LYS A 121 9.04 3.79 6.04
CA LYS A 121 8.60 2.63 5.25
C LYS A 121 9.53 2.52 4.03
N PRO A 122 9.95 1.31 3.60
CA PRO A 122 10.53 1.17 2.28
C PRO A 122 9.55 1.80 1.29
N GLN A 123 9.94 2.94 0.71
CA GLN A 123 9.09 3.66 -0.20
C GLN A 123 8.85 2.73 -1.41
N ILE A 124 7.67 2.13 -1.48
CA ILE A 124 7.04 1.94 -2.78
C ILE A 124 6.52 3.32 -3.15
N GLU A 125 7.46 4.18 -3.55
CA GLU A 125 7.20 5.49 -4.06
C GLU A 125 6.40 5.29 -5.34
N TYR A 126 5.08 5.55 -5.30
CA TYR A 126 4.33 5.84 -6.51
C TYR A 126 4.65 7.28 -6.97
N THR A 127 5.91 7.69 -6.95
CA THR A 127 6.41 8.64 -7.94
C THR A 127 6.13 7.98 -9.27
N LYS A 128 5.40 8.68 -10.17
CA LYS A 128 5.21 8.25 -11.56
C LYS A 128 6.50 7.60 -12.05
N PRO A 129 6.57 6.27 -12.22
CA PRO A 129 7.86 5.67 -12.41
C PRO A 129 8.33 6.16 -13.77
N LEU A 130 9.51 6.75 -13.81
CA LEU A 130 10.26 6.88 -15.04
C LEU A 130 10.18 5.50 -15.69
N THR A 131 9.59 5.39 -16.88
CA THR A 131 9.02 4.17 -17.50
C THR A 131 9.98 2.97 -17.53
N ARG A 132 11.27 3.24 -17.32
CA ARG A 132 12.35 2.30 -17.11
C ARG A 132 12.19 1.43 -15.86
N ASN A 133 11.85 1.98 -14.69
CA ASN A 133 11.81 1.23 -13.44
C ASN A 133 10.61 0.27 -13.40
N ILE A 134 9.43 0.67 -13.91
CA ILE A 134 8.29 -0.26 -14.07
C ILE A 134 8.65 -1.41 -15.02
N ARG A 135 9.30 -1.09 -16.15
CA ARG A 135 9.67 -2.11 -17.13
C ARG A 135 10.64 -3.12 -16.53
N GLU A 136 11.62 -2.65 -15.76
CA GLU A 136 12.58 -3.50 -15.06
C GLU A 136 11.88 -4.37 -14.00
N SER A 137 11.04 -3.79 -13.14
CA SER A 137 10.28 -4.55 -12.14
C SER A 137 9.30 -5.56 -12.76
N LEU A 138 8.58 -5.18 -13.82
CA LEU A 138 7.68 -6.08 -14.53
C LEU A 138 8.46 -7.21 -15.22
N LYS A 139 9.63 -6.91 -15.78
CA LYS A 139 10.51 -7.92 -16.38
C LYS A 139 11.01 -8.90 -15.33
N GLU A 140 11.45 -8.42 -14.18
CA GLU A 140 11.86 -9.28 -13.06
C GLU A 140 10.70 -10.15 -12.56
N PHE A 141 9.51 -9.56 -12.42
CA PHE A 141 8.31 -10.29 -11.99
C PHE A 141 7.95 -11.40 -12.98
N ILE A 142 7.82 -11.07 -14.27
CA ILE A 142 7.53 -12.05 -15.33
C ILE A 142 8.62 -13.12 -15.39
N GLN A 143 9.89 -12.74 -15.23
CA GLN A 143 11.00 -13.69 -15.26
C GLN A 143 10.92 -14.70 -14.11
N ARG A 144 10.65 -14.24 -12.88
CA ARG A 144 10.45 -15.13 -11.73
C ARG A 144 9.26 -16.08 -11.93
N GLU A 145 8.14 -15.58 -12.45
CA GLU A 145 6.96 -16.40 -12.77
C GLU A 145 7.29 -17.47 -13.82
N LEU A 146 8.05 -17.12 -14.86
CA LEU A 146 8.49 -18.08 -15.88
C LEU A 146 9.48 -19.13 -15.33
N GLU A 147 10.35 -18.76 -14.40
CA GLU A 147 11.29 -19.68 -13.74
C GLU A 147 10.54 -20.69 -12.84
N LEU A 148 9.44 -20.29 -12.21
CA LEU A 148 8.58 -21.15 -11.38
C LEU A 148 7.54 -21.95 -12.20
N LEU A 149 7.39 -21.66 -13.49
CA LEU A 149 6.43 -22.31 -14.38
C LEU A 149 6.58 -23.85 -14.42
N PRO A 150 7.79 -24.44 -14.48
CA PRO A 150 7.94 -25.90 -14.47
C PRO A 150 7.42 -26.55 -13.18
N GLU A 151 7.65 -25.91 -12.02
CA GLU A 151 7.19 -26.43 -10.73
C GLU A 151 5.67 -26.31 -10.60
N THR A 152 5.10 -25.16 -10.96
CA THR A 152 3.63 -24.98 -10.97
C THR A 152 2.95 -25.97 -11.92
N LEU A 153 3.54 -26.27 -13.07
CA LEU A 153 2.99 -27.26 -14.02
C LEU A 153 3.09 -28.71 -13.54
N LYS A 154 3.95 -29.04 -12.56
CA LYS A 154 4.00 -30.40 -11.98
C LYS A 154 2.76 -30.73 -11.18
N ASP A 155 2.16 -29.75 -10.52
CA ASP A 155 0.98 -29.92 -9.66
C ASP A 155 -0.33 -30.04 -10.46
N HIS A 156 -0.30 -29.82 -11.78
CA HIS A 156 -1.48 -29.87 -12.63
C HIS A 156 -1.71 -31.26 -13.23
N ALA A 157 -2.98 -31.62 -13.45
CA ALA A 157 -3.36 -32.86 -14.11
C ALA A 157 -2.82 -32.93 -15.55
N SER A 158 -2.46 -34.13 -16.02
CA SER A 158 -1.77 -34.38 -17.29
C SER A 158 -2.40 -33.67 -18.51
N LEU A 159 -3.73 -33.64 -18.60
CA LEU A 159 -4.47 -32.97 -19.68
C LEU A 159 -4.39 -31.43 -19.62
N GLN A 160 -4.42 -30.85 -18.41
CA GLN A 160 -4.30 -29.41 -18.22
C GLN A 160 -2.86 -28.95 -18.52
N ARG A 161 -1.87 -29.71 -18.06
CA ARG A 161 -0.46 -29.47 -18.38
C ARG A 161 -0.22 -29.48 -19.89
N LEU A 162 -0.77 -30.47 -20.61
CA LEU A 162 -0.67 -30.53 -22.07
C LEU A 162 -1.30 -29.30 -22.74
N SER A 163 -2.50 -28.91 -22.32
CA SER A 163 -3.19 -27.73 -22.85
C SER A 163 -2.39 -26.44 -22.66
N ILE A 164 -1.76 -26.27 -21.49
CA ILE A 164 -0.92 -25.10 -21.20
C ILE A 164 0.35 -25.12 -22.06
N ILE A 165 1.03 -26.27 -22.18
CA ILE A 165 2.22 -26.40 -23.04
C ILE A 165 1.87 -26.08 -24.50
N CYS A 166 0.74 -26.59 -25.02
CA CYS A 166 0.30 -26.29 -26.38
C CYS A 166 0.07 -24.80 -26.63
N LYS A 167 -0.37 -24.04 -25.62
CA LYS A 167 -0.52 -22.57 -25.71
C LYS A 167 0.81 -21.83 -25.64
N LEU A 168 1.83 -22.41 -25.02
CA LEU A 168 3.17 -21.82 -24.91
C LEU A 168 4.07 -22.13 -26.11
N LEU A 169 3.81 -23.24 -26.83
CA LEU A 169 4.56 -23.65 -28.03
C LEU A 169 4.80 -22.52 -29.06
N PRO A 170 3.80 -21.69 -29.44
CA PRO A 170 3.99 -20.64 -30.44
C PRO A 170 5.01 -19.57 -30.06
N PHE A 171 5.30 -19.42 -28.76
CA PHE A 171 6.27 -18.44 -28.25
C PHE A 171 7.70 -18.98 -28.19
N VAL A 172 7.87 -20.31 -28.26
CA VAL A 172 9.18 -20.99 -28.21
C VAL A 172 9.64 -21.40 -29.61
N LEU A 173 8.70 -21.78 -30.48
CA LEU A 173 9.02 -22.20 -31.83
C LEU A 173 9.49 -21.01 -32.68
N PRO A 174 10.48 -21.22 -33.57
CA PRO A 174 10.89 -20.18 -34.51
C PRO A 174 9.70 -19.77 -35.38
N LYS A 175 9.62 -18.49 -35.73
CA LYS A 175 8.64 -18.03 -36.72
C LYS A 175 8.93 -18.75 -38.03
N VAL A 176 8.00 -19.60 -38.43
CA VAL A 176 8.02 -20.20 -39.76
C VAL A 176 7.59 -19.13 -40.76
N GLU A 177 8.50 -18.77 -41.66
CA GLU A 177 8.17 -17.95 -42.81
C GLU A 177 7.19 -18.72 -43.70
N ASN A 178 6.26 -18.01 -44.33
CA ASN A 178 5.42 -18.62 -45.34
C ASN A 178 6.30 -19.09 -46.50
N VAL A 179 6.44 -20.40 -46.64
CA VAL A 179 7.14 -21.01 -47.77
C VAL A 179 6.36 -20.64 -49.03
N ILE A 180 6.94 -19.78 -49.85
CA ILE A 180 6.46 -19.50 -51.20
C ILE A 180 6.73 -20.76 -52.03
N HIS A 181 5.80 -21.13 -52.90
CA HIS A 181 5.94 -22.32 -53.76
C HIS A 181 7.22 -22.36 -54.61
N LYS A 182 7.90 -21.22 -54.80
CA LYS A 182 9.19 -21.10 -55.52
C LYS A 182 10.44 -21.19 -54.63
N LEU A 183 10.29 -21.38 -53.32
CA LEU A 183 11.42 -21.39 -52.38
C LEU A 183 12.31 -22.61 -52.64
N GLY A 184 13.54 -22.38 -53.12
CA GLY A 184 14.49 -23.43 -53.49
C GLY A 184 14.44 -23.84 -54.97
N GLU A 185 13.57 -23.24 -55.76
CA GLU A 185 13.62 -23.39 -57.23
C GLU A 185 14.77 -22.55 -57.79
N PRO A 186 15.51 -23.02 -58.81
CA PRO A 186 16.51 -22.22 -59.49
C PRO A 186 15.85 -20.97 -60.05
N ASP A 187 16.42 -19.79 -59.80
CA ASP A 187 15.97 -18.53 -60.41
C ASP A 187 15.74 -18.78 -61.91
N GLU A 188 14.48 -18.63 -62.35
CA GLU A 188 14.07 -18.83 -63.74
C GLU A 188 15.01 -18.01 -64.64
N PHE A 189 15.95 -18.72 -65.28
CA PHE A 189 16.83 -18.29 -66.36
C PHE A 189 17.96 -17.30 -66.01
N LYS A 190 19.02 -17.76 -65.35
CA LYS A 190 20.38 -17.33 -65.73
C LYS A 190 20.73 -18.00 -67.08
N VAL A 191 20.22 -17.46 -68.18
CA VAL A 191 20.69 -17.84 -69.52
C VAL A 191 22.16 -17.44 -69.60
N ARG A 192 23.08 -18.39 -69.41
CA ARG A 192 24.44 -18.24 -69.91
C ARG A 192 24.31 -18.09 -71.42
N ARG A 193 24.50 -16.88 -71.94
CA ARG A 193 24.79 -16.71 -73.37
C ARG A 193 26.11 -17.42 -73.63
N TYR A 194 26.04 -18.65 -74.11
CA TYR A 194 27.14 -19.27 -74.82
C TYR A 194 27.20 -18.58 -76.16
N HIS A 195 27.94 -17.47 -76.26
CA HIS A 195 28.60 -16.93 -77.44
C HIS A 195 29.26 -15.60 -77.02
N ASP A 196 30.53 -15.69 -76.64
CA ASP A 196 31.66 -14.95 -77.23
C ASP A 196 32.96 -15.69 -76.87
#